data_AF-A0A6B0SRR5-F1
#
_entry.id   AF-A0A6B0SRR5-F1
#
_cell.length_a   1.000
_cell.length_b   1.000
_cell.length_c   1.000
_cell.angle_alpha   90.00
_cell.angle_beta   90.00
_cell.angle_gamma   90.00
#
_symmetry.space_group_name_H-M   'P 1'
#
loop_
_entity.id
_entity.type
_entity.pdbx_description
1 polymer ?
#
loop_
_entity_poly.entity_id
_entity_poly.type
_entity_poly.pdbx_seq_one_letter_code
_entity_poly.pdbx_strand_id
1 'polypeptide(L)'
;MTTCDRSPGEALADLQQADQVRISVADQHFEGTTRRKSASGDRIRAVVQTGDDHVFRITSEWAQGWLDPLVDEYVDGDRVQPVGTLGELELVDGDGGP
;
A
#
# COMPACT_ATOMS: atom_id res chain seq x y z
N MET A 1 -7.84 -7.57 -21.65
CA MET A 1 -7.71 -7.29 -20.20
C MET A 1 -6.45 -6.49 -20.05
N THR A 2 -6.57 -5.17 -20.03
CA THR A 2 -5.44 -4.27 -19.80
C THR A 2 -5.15 -4.36 -18.31
N THR A 3 -4.13 -5.10 -17.92
CA THR A 3 -3.48 -4.85 -16.63
C THR A 3 -3.04 -3.40 -16.72
N CYS A 4 -3.74 -2.51 -16.02
CA CYS A 4 -3.33 -1.11 -15.98
C CYS A 4 -1.91 -1.11 -15.41
N ASP A 5 -0.93 -0.79 -16.24
CA ASP A 5 0.46 -0.55 -15.86
C ASP A 5 0.48 0.77 -15.05
N ARG A 6 -0.18 0.74 -13.88
CA ARG A 6 -0.15 1.83 -12.92
C ARG A 6 1.09 1.60 -12.08
N SER A 7 1.84 2.66 -11.85
CA SER A 7 2.91 2.60 -10.88
C SER A 7 2.31 2.26 -9.51
N PRO A 8 3.01 1.50 -8.63
CA PRO A 8 2.50 1.15 -7.30
C PRO A 8 2.11 2.39 -6.48
N GLY A 9 2.78 3.52 -6.73
CA GLY A 9 2.41 4.80 -6.16
C GLY A 9 1.08 5.37 -6.66
N GLU A 10 0.76 5.26 -7.94
CA GLU A 10 -0.53 5.69 -8.48
C GLU A 10 -1.67 4.82 -7.94
N ALA A 11 -1.45 3.51 -7.84
CA ALA A 11 -2.41 2.60 -7.23
C ALA A 11 -2.62 2.94 -5.74
N LEU A 12 -1.55 3.25 -4.99
CA LEU A 12 -1.62 3.76 -3.61
C LEU A 12 -2.42 5.07 -3.50
N ALA A 13 -2.29 5.97 -4.48
CA ALA A 13 -3.03 7.22 -4.52
C ALA A 13 -4.55 7.01 -4.71
N ASP A 14 -4.94 5.94 -5.39
CA ASP A 14 -6.34 5.59 -5.69
C ASP A 14 -7.02 4.79 -4.56
N LEU A 15 -6.25 4.11 -3.72
CA LEU A 15 -6.77 3.30 -2.60
C LEU A 15 -7.77 4.06 -1.74
N GLN A 16 -8.73 3.35 -1.18
CA GLN A 16 -9.67 3.84 -0.19
C GLN A 16 -9.51 3.09 1.13
N GLN A 17 -10.11 3.66 2.17
CA GLN A 17 -10.23 2.94 3.43
C GLN A 17 -11.14 1.73 3.24
N ALA A 18 -10.75 0.60 3.83
CA ALA A 18 -11.38 -0.71 3.74
C ALA A 18 -11.19 -1.46 2.41
N ASP A 19 -10.42 -0.93 1.45
CA ASP A 19 -10.04 -1.70 0.26
C ASP A 19 -9.19 -2.91 0.64
N GLN A 20 -9.52 -4.06 0.05
CA GLN A 20 -8.66 -5.23 0.09
C GLN A 20 -7.58 -5.10 -0.98
N VAL A 21 -6.34 -5.33 -0.59
CA VAL A 21 -5.17 -5.09 -1.43
C VAL A 21 -4.19 -6.24 -1.30
N ARG A 22 -3.47 -6.48 -2.40
CA ARG A 22 -2.29 -7.32 -2.44
C ARG A 22 -1.09 -6.42 -2.69
N ILE A 23 -0.09 -6.52 -1.82
CA ILE A 23 1.15 -5.74 -1.93
C ILE A 23 2.35 -6.69 -2.07
N SER A 24 3.33 -6.26 -2.85
CA SER A 24 4.62 -6.96 -2.98
C SER A 24 5.71 -6.17 -2.26
N VAL A 25 6.37 -6.79 -1.29
CA VAL A 25 7.41 -6.19 -0.45
C VAL A 25 8.57 -7.18 -0.33
N ALA A 26 9.77 -6.77 -0.75
CA ALA A 26 10.97 -7.62 -0.73
C ALA A 26 10.74 -9.01 -1.35
N ASP A 27 10.16 -9.04 -2.56
CA ASP A 27 9.80 -10.27 -3.32
C ASP A 27 8.76 -11.19 -2.64
N GLN A 28 8.13 -10.74 -1.56
CA GLN A 28 7.05 -11.45 -0.88
C GLN A 28 5.72 -10.74 -1.09
N HIS A 29 4.66 -11.51 -1.27
CA HIS A 29 3.31 -10.98 -1.44
C HIS A 29 2.53 -11.08 -0.14
N PHE A 30 1.85 -10.00 0.21
CA PHE A 30 1.00 -9.92 1.38
C PHE A 30 -0.38 -9.42 0.97
N GLU A 31 -1.42 -10.10 1.43
CA GLU A 31 -2.81 -9.67 1.25
C GLU A 31 -3.32 -9.07 2.54
N GLY A 32 -3.99 -7.92 2.44
CA GLY A 32 -4.50 -7.21 3.59
C GLY A 32 -5.58 -6.20 3.24
N THR A 33 -6.02 -5.48 4.26
CA THR A 33 -7.05 -4.45 4.14
C THR A 33 -6.48 -3.10 4.54
N THR A 34 -6.77 -2.08 3.74
CA THR A 34 -6.38 -0.71 4.03
C THR A 34 -7.18 -0.19 5.23
N ARG A 35 -6.51 0.03 6.36
CA ARG A 35 -7.14 0.49 7.61
C ARG A 35 -7.25 2.00 7.68
N ARG A 36 -6.23 2.70 7.17
CA ARG A 36 -6.18 4.16 7.15
C ARG A 36 -5.47 4.63 5.89
N LYS A 37 -5.99 5.70 5.31
CA LYS A 37 -5.32 6.45 4.25
C LYS A 37 -5.34 7.93 4.59
N SER A 38 -4.26 8.61 4.28
CA SER A 38 -4.15 10.06 4.31
C SER A 38 -3.33 10.52 3.12
N ALA A 39 -3.84 11.52 2.40
CA ALA A 39 -3.09 12.24 1.39
C ALA A 39 -3.03 13.71 1.82
N SER A 40 -1.84 14.29 1.85
CA SER A 40 -1.61 15.69 2.24
C SER A 40 -0.56 16.30 1.34
N GLY A 41 -0.99 17.18 0.44
CA GLY A 41 -0.15 17.73 -0.62
C GLY A 41 0.42 16.61 -1.49
N ASP A 42 1.73 16.58 -1.58
CA ASP A 42 2.49 15.61 -2.39
C ASP A 42 2.75 14.27 -1.69
N ARG A 43 2.35 14.14 -0.41
CA ARG A 43 2.62 12.96 0.40
C ARG A 43 1.36 12.13 0.63
N ILE A 44 1.46 10.83 0.36
CA ILE A 44 0.42 9.83 0.58
C ILE A 44 0.92 8.83 1.61
N ARG A 45 0.04 8.45 2.53
CA ARG A 45 0.28 7.42 3.52
C ARG A 45 -0.92 6.49 3.58
N ALA A 46 -0.68 5.20 3.42
CA ALA A 46 -1.65 4.14 3.70
C ALA A 46 -1.13 3.21 4.80
N VAL A 47 -2.06 2.60 5.52
CA VAL A 47 -1.78 1.52 6.48
C VAL A 47 -2.57 0.31 6.06
N VAL A 48 -1.88 -0.77 5.74
CA VAL A 48 -2.45 -2.06 5.32
C VAL A 48 -2.25 -3.04 6.46
N GLN A 49 -3.33 -3.67 6.92
CA GLN A 49 -3.29 -4.73 7.91
C GLN A 49 -3.56 -6.07 7.21
N THR A 50 -2.65 -7.02 7.35
CA THR A 50 -2.80 -8.37 6.82
C THR A 50 -3.57 -9.28 7.77
N GLY A 51 -3.99 -10.44 7.28
CA GLY A 51 -4.62 -11.49 8.10
C GLY A 51 -3.68 -12.13 9.12
N ASP A 52 -2.38 -12.12 8.85
CA ASP A 52 -1.31 -12.69 9.68
C ASP A 52 -0.79 -11.71 10.75
N ASP A 53 -1.61 -10.73 11.15
CA ASP A 53 -1.30 -9.68 12.13
C ASP A 53 -0.18 -8.69 11.74
N HIS A 54 0.45 -8.85 10.55
CA HIS A 54 1.39 -7.85 10.04
C HIS A 54 0.66 -6.57 9.66
N VAL A 55 1.22 -5.42 10.08
CA VAL A 55 0.70 -4.10 9.73
C VAL A 55 1.78 -3.33 8.98
N PHE A 56 1.52 -3.06 7.70
CA PHE A 56 2.41 -2.31 6.83
C PHE A 56 1.97 -0.86 6.72
N ARG A 57 2.92 0.06 6.92
CA ARG A 57 2.80 1.48 6.62
C ARG A 57 3.46 1.76 5.28
N ILE A 58 2.65 2.13 4.30
CA ILE A 58 3.12 2.50 2.97
C ILE A 58 3.12 4.02 2.90
N THR A 59 4.28 4.63 2.66
CA THR A 59 4.41 6.08 2.48
C THR A 59 4.98 6.33 1.11
N SER A 60 4.36 7.24 0.36
CA SER A 60 4.87 7.68 -0.93
C SER A 60 4.82 9.20 -1.01
N GLU A 61 5.77 9.79 -1.71
CA GLU A 61 5.85 11.22 -1.95
C GLU A 61 6.12 11.46 -3.43
N TRP A 62 5.42 12.42 -4.03
CA TRP A 62 5.66 12.80 -5.42
C TRP A 62 7.06 13.42 -5.54
N ALA A 63 7.98 12.70 -6.18
CA ALA A 63 9.33 13.15 -6.41
C ALA A 63 9.71 12.93 -7.87
N GLN A 64 10.14 14.01 -8.55
CA GLN A 64 10.62 13.95 -9.94
C GLN A 64 9.63 13.32 -10.96
N GLY A 65 8.32 13.40 -10.68
CA GLY A 65 7.27 12.89 -11.56
C GLY A 65 6.95 11.41 -11.38
N TRP A 66 7.56 10.73 -10.40
CA TRP A 66 7.17 9.39 -9.96
C TRP A 66 6.79 9.39 -8.48
N LEU A 67 6.01 8.38 -8.10
CA LEU A 67 5.73 8.06 -6.70
C LEU A 67 6.58 6.85 -6.35
N ASP A 68 7.51 7.02 -5.42
CA ASP A 68 8.34 5.93 -4.88
C ASP A 68 7.77 5.53 -3.50
N PRO A 69 6.90 4.51 -3.45
CA PRO A 69 6.32 4.03 -2.20
C PRO A 69 7.31 3.20 -1.38
N LEU A 70 7.59 3.68 -0.17
CA LEU A 70 8.35 2.98 0.87
C LEU A 70 7.40 2.23 1.80
N VAL A 71 7.81 1.04 2.20
CA VAL A 71 7.06 0.16 3.11
C VAL A 71 7.82 0.00 4.42
N ASP A 72 7.17 0.37 5.51
CA ASP A 72 7.58 0.03 6.87
C ASP A 72 6.60 -0.99 7.47
N GLU A 73 7.07 -1.86 8.36
CA GLU A 73 6.24 -2.77 9.16
C GLU A 73 6.21 -2.32 10.61
N TYR A 74 5.05 -2.38 11.24
CA TYR A 74 4.93 -2.21 12.69
C TYR A 74 5.33 -3.51 13.39
N VAL A 75 6.41 -3.47 14.17
CA VAL A 75 7.00 -4.65 14.83
C VAL A 75 6.77 -4.69 16.34
N ASP A 76 6.41 -3.56 16.98
CA ASP A 76 6.09 -3.49 18.41
C ASP A 76 5.27 -2.22 18.72
N GLY A 77 3.93 -2.34 18.70
CA GLY A 77 3.02 -1.22 18.96
C GLY A 77 3.14 -0.08 17.94
N ASP A 78 3.93 0.95 18.26
CA ASP A 78 4.18 2.12 17.39
C ASP A 78 5.56 2.05 16.70
N ARG A 79 6.39 1.06 17.03
CA ARG A 79 7.71 0.90 16.41
C ARG A 79 7.55 0.41 14.98
N VAL A 80 8.08 1.20 14.04
CA VAL A 80 8.17 0.85 12.62
C VAL A 80 9.58 0.45 12.23
N GLN A 81 9.70 -0.56 11.37
CA GLN A 81 10.95 -0.97 10.75
C GLN A 81 10.81 -0.90 9.22
N PRO A 82 11.77 -0.30 8.49
CA PRO A 82 11.74 -0.29 7.04
C PRO A 82 11.90 -1.72 6.51
N VAL A 83 10.98 -2.15 5.64
CA VAL A 83 10.99 -3.47 5.00
C VAL A 83 11.56 -3.38 3.59
N GLY A 84 11.32 -2.25 2.91
CA GLY A 84 11.83 -1.98 1.57
C GLY A 84 10.95 -1.02 0.78
N THR A 85 11.09 -1.05 -0.53
CA THR A 85 10.18 -0.40 -1.47
C THR A 85 9.02 -1.32 -1.81
N LEU A 86 7.86 -0.72 -2.08
CA LEU A 86 6.68 -1.43 -2.58
C LEU A 86 6.92 -1.74 -4.06
N GLY A 87 7.00 -3.03 -4.39
CA GLY A 87 7.19 -3.47 -5.77
C GLY A 87 5.91 -3.36 -6.59
N GLU A 88 4.80 -3.87 -6.05
CA GLU A 88 3.51 -3.93 -6.73
C GLU A 88 2.39 -3.70 -5.71
N LEU A 89 1.30 -3.08 -6.15
CA LEU A 89 0.09 -2.90 -5.38
C LEU A 89 -1.11 -3.12 -6.29
N GLU A 90 -1.92 -4.10 -5.91
CA GLU A 90 -3.14 -4.47 -6.63
C GLU A 90 -4.34 -4.38 -5.68
N LEU A 91 -5.43 -3.80 -6.17
CA LEU A 91 -6.73 -3.92 -5.52
C LEU A 91 -7.25 -5.34 -5.74
N VAL A 92 -7.51 -6.06 -4.64
CA VAL A 92 -8.21 -7.33 -4.69
C VAL A 92 -9.68 -6.97 -4.67
N ASP A 93 -10.32 -7.04 -5.83
CA ASP A 93 -11.76 -6.82 -5.95
C ASP A 93 -12.47 -7.85 -5.08
N GLY A 94 -12.85 -7.45 -3.86
CA GLY A 94 -13.63 -8.25 -2.96
C GLY A 94 -15.09 -8.09 -3.32
N ASP A 95 -15.53 -8.69 -4.43
CA ASP A 95 -16.93 -8.85 -4.87
C ASP A 95 -17.87 -7.78 -4.27
N GLY A 96 -17.55 -6.51 -4.52
CA GLY A 96 -18.31 -5.36 -4.06
C GLY A 96 -19.31 -4.98 -5.15
N GLY A 97 -20.11 -5.96 -5.61
CA GLY A 97 -21.12 -5.72 -6.62
C GLY A 97 -22.25 -4.79 -6.13
N PRO A 98 -23.18 -4.48 -7.04
CA PRO A 98 -23.22 -3.35 -7.98
C PRO A 98 -23.58 -1.98 -7.38
#